data_AF-A0A7W9HII8-F1
#
_entry.id   AF-A0A7W9HII8-F1
#
_cell.length_a   1.000
_cell.length_b   1.000
_cell.length_c   1.000
_cell.angle_alpha   90.00
_cell.angle_beta   90.00
_cell.angle_gamma   90.00
#
_symmetry.space_group_name_H-M   'P 1'
#
loop_
_entity.id
_entity.type
_entity.pdbx_description
1 polymer ?
#
loop_
_entity_poly.entity_id
_entity_poly.type
_entity_poly.pdbx_seq_one_letter_code
_entity_poly.pdbx_strand_id
1 'polypeptide(L)'
;MLRFSESAPDGPRQPGGGSKKAPSPKALVWRASAIFGACLTLLTTLVVVTFGAGNASAHGAVSDPPSRHYGCHNRWPNGPTQQMATEDPMCYQAWQANPSAMYNWNGLFREGVAGNHQGAIPDGQLCSGGLTFDGRYAAMDKVGAWNAPNRPNQFTMNLNDTSSHGADYIRVYSTKQGFNPKTQALKWGDLELVGQTGRIPTGTRTPIEVNAPGRSGHHILFTVWQASHLDQSYYACSDVNFNGGTTTTTTPTSTTSTSTTTTTTTSTTTTTNPVAGCSATYRVTSQWSGGFQGEVRVAAGTTPINGWTVSWTFANGERINSSWSSTLTTSGSTITARNAAYNGSVGVGSSASFGFVASGTSANAYTLTCAAS
;
A
#
# COMPACT_ATOMS: atom_id res chain seq x y z
N MET A 1 -16.18 61.27 -45.46
CA MET A 1 -16.09 62.75 -45.36
C MET A 1 -16.32 63.09 -43.90
N LEU A 2 -15.47 63.74 -43.08
CA LEU A 2 -14.25 64.54 -43.22
C LEU A 2 -13.47 64.51 -41.87
N ARG A 3 -12.14 64.33 -41.98
CA ARG A 3 -10.97 64.90 -41.25
C ARG A 3 -10.84 64.94 -39.69
N PHE A 4 -9.85 64.15 -39.23
CA PHE A 4 -8.66 64.40 -38.37
C PHE A 4 -8.59 65.51 -37.29
N SER A 5 -8.15 65.12 -36.08
CA SER A 5 -6.91 65.64 -35.44
C SER A 5 -6.37 64.67 -34.37
N GLU A 6 -5.05 64.47 -34.37
CA GLU A 6 -4.22 63.59 -33.53
C GLU A 6 -3.93 64.15 -32.12
N SER A 7 -3.70 63.24 -31.15
CA SER A 7 -2.92 63.50 -29.93
C SER A 7 -2.28 62.20 -29.40
N ALA A 8 -0.97 62.28 -29.12
CA ALA A 8 0.01 61.20 -28.91
C ALA A 8 -0.05 60.48 -27.53
N PRO A 9 0.63 59.32 -27.36
CA PRO A 9 0.70 58.57 -26.09
C PRO A 9 1.89 58.97 -25.20
N ASP A 10 1.65 58.95 -23.88
CA ASP A 10 2.64 59.18 -22.82
C ASP A 10 3.69 58.06 -22.71
N GLY A 11 4.97 58.45 -22.65
CA GLY A 11 6.12 57.57 -22.37
C GLY A 11 6.65 57.72 -20.93
N PRO A 12 7.50 56.78 -20.45
CA PRO A 12 7.89 56.69 -19.04
C PRO A 12 9.05 57.61 -18.63
N ARG A 13 9.04 58.05 -17.36
CA ARG A 13 10.06 58.92 -16.71
C ARG A 13 11.36 58.19 -16.36
N GLN A 14 12.49 58.85 -16.59
CA GLN A 14 13.84 58.51 -16.12
C GLN A 14 14.23 59.31 -14.85
N PRO A 15 15.17 58.82 -14.01
CA PRO A 15 15.60 59.46 -12.77
C PRO A 15 16.81 60.41 -12.94
N GLY A 16 16.82 61.50 -12.16
CA GLY A 16 17.84 62.55 -12.18
C GLY A 16 19.11 62.22 -11.40
N GLY A 17 20.26 62.66 -11.93
CA GLY A 17 21.60 62.51 -11.36
C GLY A 17 22.02 63.67 -10.44
N GLY A 18 22.93 63.35 -9.52
CA GLY A 18 23.64 64.30 -8.65
C GLY A 18 25.15 64.07 -8.71
N SER A 19 25.89 65.15 -8.90
CA SER A 19 27.30 65.21 -9.34
C SER A 19 28.34 65.06 -8.22
N LYS A 20 29.50 64.49 -8.61
CA LYS A 20 30.72 64.24 -7.81
C LYS A 20 31.53 65.51 -7.50
N LYS A 21 32.23 65.54 -6.35
CA LYS A 21 33.43 66.36 -6.11
C LYS A 21 34.49 65.56 -5.33
N ALA A 22 35.75 65.72 -5.73
CA ALA A 22 36.95 65.00 -5.28
C ALA A 22 37.66 65.68 -4.08
N PRO A 23 38.60 65.00 -3.37
CA PRO A 23 39.14 65.44 -2.08
C PRO A 23 40.51 66.16 -2.16
N SER A 24 40.84 66.92 -1.12
CA SER A 24 42.13 67.62 -0.91
C SER A 24 42.93 67.05 0.30
N PRO A 25 44.26 67.26 0.39
CA PRO A 25 45.15 66.35 1.13
C PRO A 25 45.87 66.95 2.38
N LYS A 26 46.34 66.02 3.23
CA LYS A 26 47.46 66.08 4.22
C LYS A 26 47.17 66.43 5.69
N ALA A 27 47.99 65.75 6.54
CA ALA A 27 48.29 65.90 7.98
C ALA A 27 47.44 65.02 8.94
N LEU A 28 47.94 64.33 9.98
CA LEU A 28 49.30 64.00 10.45
C LEU A 28 49.15 63.04 11.68
N VAL A 29 49.61 61.78 11.56
CA VAL A 29 50.38 60.96 12.54
C VAL A 29 49.76 60.45 13.88
N TRP A 30 50.25 59.25 14.27
CA TRP A 30 50.26 58.52 15.56
C TRP A 30 49.09 57.53 15.76
N ARG A 31 49.24 56.19 15.85
CA ARG A 31 50.32 55.29 16.30
C ARG A 31 50.28 53.95 15.58
N ALA A 32 51.44 53.37 15.28
CA ALA A 32 51.63 51.97 14.89
C ALA A 32 52.25 51.19 16.06
N SER A 33 51.83 49.94 16.30
CA SER A 33 52.75 48.77 16.38
C SER A 33 52.01 47.44 16.64
N ALA A 34 52.31 46.48 15.74
CA ALA A 34 52.33 45.01 15.84
C ALA A 34 51.05 44.29 16.32
N ILE A 35 50.54 43.28 15.60
CA ILE A 35 51.16 41.94 15.49
C ILE A 35 50.81 41.28 14.14
N PHE A 36 51.81 40.60 13.56
CA PHE A 36 51.74 39.71 12.40
C PHE A 36 50.86 38.47 12.64
N GLY A 37 50.14 37.99 11.60
CA GLY A 37 49.77 36.58 11.54
C GLY A 37 48.58 36.20 10.68
N ALA A 38 48.88 35.59 9.54
CA ALA A 38 48.05 34.64 8.76
C ALA A 38 46.95 35.19 7.83
N CYS A 39 47.31 35.19 6.54
CA CYS A 39 46.44 35.13 5.39
C CYS A 39 45.73 33.75 5.33
N LEU A 40 44.40 33.70 5.33
CA LEU A 40 43.67 32.59 4.71
C LEU A 40 42.29 33.09 4.22
N THR A 41 42.07 32.92 2.93
CA THR A 41 40.90 33.32 2.14
C THR A 41 39.60 32.69 2.67
N LEU A 42 38.59 33.52 3.02
CA LEU A 42 37.24 33.03 3.27
C LEU A 42 36.41 33.08 1.98
N LEU A 43 36.35 31.94 1.28
CA LEU A 43 35.30 31.64 0.32
C LEU A 43 34.05 31.27 1.13
N THR A 44 33.04 32.14 1.19
CA THR A 44 31.74 31.78 1.80
C THR A 44 30.99 30.87 0.83
N THR A 45 31.00 29.57 1.12
CA THR A 45 30.14 28.58 0.47
C THR A 45 28.69 28.84 0.84
N LEU A 46 27.89 29.14 -0.19
CA LEU A 46 26.43 29.05 -0.14
C LEU A 46 26.08 27.57 0.02
N VAL A 47 25.90 27.11 1.26
CA VAL A 47 25.32 25.79 1.53
C VAL A 47 23.83 25.88 1.20
N VAL A 48 23.47 25.49 -0.02
CA VAL A 48 22.10 25.11 -0.33
C VAL A 48 21.83 23.87 0.50
N VAL A 49 21.12 24.03 1.63
CA VAL A 49 20.52 22.90 2.33
C VAL A 49 19.41 22.40 1.42
N THR A 50 19.74 21.47 0.54
CA THR A 50 18.73 20.62 -0.07
C THR A 50 18.13 19.82 1.07
N PHE A 51 16.92 20.19 1.49
CA PHE A 51 16.04 19.21 2.11
C PHE A 51 15.84 18.14 1.04
N GLY A 52 16.65 17.07 1.10
CA GLY A 52 16.27 15.84 0.46
C GLY A 52 14.90 15.50 1.01
N ALA A 53 13.87 15.50 0.15
CA ALA A 53 12.64 14.82 0.48
C ALA A 53 13.06 13.41 0.89
N GLY A 54 13.01 13.13 2.20
CA GLY A 54 13.22 11.77 2.67
C GLY A 54 12.31 10.89 1.84
N ASN A 55 12.79 9.71 1.44
CA ASN A 55 11.89 8.68 0.98
C ASN A 55 10.92 8.45 2.14
N ALA A 56 9.74 9.06 2.05
CA ALA A 56 8.74 8.93 3.07
C ALA A 56 8.39 7.45 3.07
N SER A 57 8.76 6.79 4.16
CA SER A 57 8.80 5.34 4.21
C SER A 57 7.38 4.84 4.01
N ALA A 58 7.25 3.96 3.04
CA ALA A 58 6.02 3.49 2.45
C ALA A 58 5.82 2.06 2.96
N HIS A 59 4.66 1.75 3.53
CA HIS A 59 4.55 0.61 4.44
C HIS A 59 3.39 -0.32 4.18
N GLY A 60 2.52 -0.03 3.22
CA GLY A 60 1.48 -1.01 2.96
C GLY A 60 0.52 -0.66 1.86
N ALA A 61 -0.28 -1.67 1.55
CA ALA A 61 -1.40 -1.58 0.63
C ALA A 61 -2.44 -2.63 0.99
N VAL A 62 -3.68 -2.41 0.58
CA VAL A 62 -4.72 -3.45 0.64
C VAL A 62 -4.26 -4.61 -0.25
N SER A 63 -4.09 -5.78 0.37
CA SER A 63 -3.57 -6.98 -0.27
C SER A 63 -4.66 -7.92 -0.76
N ASP A 64 -5.81 -7.91 -0.10
CA ASP A 64 -6.96 -8.75 -0.47
C ASP A 64 -8.30 -8.06 -0.12
N PRO A 65 -9.18 -7.76 -1.10
CA PRO A 65 -8.91 -7.77 -2.53
C PRO A 65 -7.81 -6.76 -2.88
N PRO A 66 -6.87 -7.12 -3.77
CA PRO A 66 -5.68 -6.31 -4.00
C PRO A 66 -6.05 -4.94 -4.55
N SER A 67 -5.42 -3.89 -3.98
CA SER A 67 -5.50 -2.55 -4.56
C SER A 67 -4.90 -2.53 -5.97
N ARG A 68 -5.30 -1.56 -6.81
CA ARG A 68 -4.87 -1.47 -8.22
C ARG A 68 -3.36 -1.59 -8.39
N HIS A 69 -2.60 -0.75 -7.70
CA HIS A 69 -1.13 -0.73 -7.79
C HIS A 69 -0.48 -1.99 -7.22
N TYR A 70 -0.96 -2.50 -6.08
CA TYR A 70 -0.48 -3.75 -5.47
C TYR A 70 -0.77 -4.97 -6.36
N GLY A 71 -1.98 -5.06 -6.90
CA GLY A 71 -2.40 -6.12 -7.81
C GLY A 71 -1.60 -6.11 -9.11
N CYS A 72 -1.36 -4.92 -9.70
CA CYS A 72 -0.50 -4.80 -10.88
C CYS A 72 0.95 -5.19 -10.58
N HIS A 73 1.50 -4.78 -9.43
CA HIS A 73 2.84 -5.19 -9.00
C HIS A 73 2.93 -6.72 -8.86
N ASN A 74 1.96 -7.34 -8.20
CA ASN A 74 1.98 -8.79 -7.96
C ASN A 74 1.79 -9.64 -9.21
N ARG A 75 0.88 -9.24 -10.12
CA ARG A 75 0.64 -9.99 -11.36
C ARG A 75 1.76 -9.79 -12.38
N TRP A 76 2.41 -8.63 -12.34
CA TRP A 76 3.41 -8.23 -13.34
C TRP A 76 4.68 -7.65 -12.70
N PRO A 77 5.39 -8.41 -11.85
CA PRO A 77 6.50 -7.90 -11.04
C PRO A 77 7.70 -7.43 -11.89
N ASN A 78 7.83 -7.93 -13.12
CA ASN A 78 8.92 -7.62 -14.04
C ASN A 78 8.59 -6.47 -15.01
N GLY A 79 7.47 -5.77 -14.81
CA GLY A 79 7.07 -4.63 -15.64
C GLY A 79 6.22 -5.00 -16.88
N PRO A 80 6.03 -4.05 -17.82
CA PRO A 80 5.11 -4.21 -18.94
C PRO A 80 5.61 -5.20 -19.99
N THR A 81 4.72 -6.08 -20.45
CA THR A 81 4.94 -7.00 -21.57
C THR A 81 3.88 -6.80 -22.64
N GLN A 82 4.10 -7.32 -23.85
CA GLN A 82 3.09 -7.27 -24.90
C GLN A 82 1.84 -8.10 -24.54
N GLN A 83 2.02 -9.19 -23.79
CA GLN A 83 0.92 -10.01 -23.26
C GLN A 83 0.04 -9.21 -22.29
N MET A 84 0.66 -8.39 -21.42
CA MET A 84 -0.07 -7.53 -20.50
C MET A 84 -0.98 -6.54 -21.23
N ALA A 85 -0.56 -6.01 -22.39
CA ALA A 85 -1.37 -5.07 -23.17
C ALA A 85 -2.73 -5.67 -23.58
N THR A 86 -2.78 -6.98 -23.82
CA THR A 86 -4.01 -7.69 -24.19
C THR A 86 -4.76 -8.25 -22.99
N GLU A 87 -4.06 -8.77 -21.98
CA GLU A 87 -4.68 -9.48 -20.85
C GLU A 87 -5.04 -8.58 -19.67
N ASP A 88 -4.27 -7.51 -19.44
CA ASP A 88 -4.46 -6.59 -18.32
C ASP A 88 -4.16 -5.14 -18.78
N PRO A 89 -4.96 -4.59 -19.71
CA PRO A 89 -4.69 -3.29 -20.32
C PRO A 89 -4.64 -2.14 -19.30
N MET A 90 -5.32 -2.28 -18.16
CA MET A 90 -5.27 -1.28 -17.10
C MET A 90 -3.96 -1.30 -16.30
N CYS A 91 -3.39 -2.48 -16.03
CA CYS A 91 -2.03 -2.53 -15.52
C CYS A 91 -1.01 -2.12 -16.59
N TYR A 92 -1.23 -2.46 -17.86
CA TYR A 92 -0.35 -2.05 -18.95
C TYR A 92 -0.21 -0.54 -19.04
N GLN A 93 -1.33 0.19 -19.12
CA GLN A 93 -1.27 1.65 -19.16
C GLN A 93 -0.62 2.23 -17.88
N ALA A 94 -0.81 1.61 -16.72
CA ALA A 94 -0.20 2.08 -15.48
C ALA A 94 1.32 1.91 -15.48
N TRP A 95 1.80 0.74 -15.92
CA TRP A 95 3.23 0.45 -16.11
C TRP A 95 3.87 1.36 -17.15
N GLN A 96 3.17 1.64 -18.26
CA GLN A 96 3.66 2.59 -19.27
C GLN A 96 3.71 4.02 -18.75
N ALA A 97 2.74 4.43 -17.93
CA ALA A 97 2.67 5.79 -17.41
C ALA A 97 3.74 6.06 -16.34
N ASN A 98 3.88 5.17 -15.35
CA ASN A 98 4.87 5.33 -14.29
C ASN A 98 5.15 4.01 -13.56
N PRO A 99 6.24 3.28 -13.90
CA PRO A 99 6.64 2.06 -13.21
C PRO A 99 6.82 2.23 -11.69
N SER A 100 7.23 3.43 -11.23
CA SER A 100 7.41 3.72 -9.81
C SER A 100 6.11 3.61 -9.01
N ALA A 101 4.93 3.70 -9.64
CA ALA A 101 3.66 3.45 -8.97
C ALA A 101 3.50 1.99 -8.49
N MET A 102 4.06 1.04 -9.23
CA MET A 102 4.00 -0.38 -8.89
C MET A 102 5.21 -0.82 -8.08
N TYR A 103 6.42 -0.31 -8.36
CA TYR A 103 7.58 -0.61 -7.52
C TYR A 103 7.45 -0.05 -6.10
N ASN A 104 6.83 1.13 -5.96
CA ASN A 104 6.50 1.72 -4.66
C ASN A 104 5.03 1.48 -4.31
N TRP A 105 4.55 0.23 -4.51
CA TRP A 105 3.16 -0.13 -4.23
C TRP A 105 2.74 0.15 -2.77
N ASN A 106 3.70 0.14 -1.85
CA ASN A 106 3.46 0.39 -0.43
C ASN A 106 3.33 1.88 -0.08
N GLY A 107 3.44 2.79 -1.06
CA GLY A 107 3.68 4.22 -0.83
C GLY A 107 2.57 5.16 -1.22
N LEU A 108 1.35 4.66 -1.42
CA LEU A 108 0.22 5.51 -1.80
C LEU A 108 -0.42 6.14 -0.57
N PHE A 109 0.21 7.20 -0.06
CA PHE A 109 -0.26 7.96 1.10
C PHE A 109 -0.16 9.47 0.93
N ARG A 110 -0.76 10.20 1.87
CA ARG A 110 -0.57 11.62 2.12
C ARG A 110 -0.25 11.84 3.59
N GLU A 111 0.45 12.92 3.88
CA GLU A 111 0.70 13.39 5.24
C GLU A 111 -0.04 14.70 5.52
N GLY A 112 -0.38 14.99 6.77
CA GLY A 112 -0.96 16.27 7.18
C GLY A 112 -2.41 16.49 6.72
N VAL A 113 -3.16 15.41 6.45
CA VAL A 113 -4.56 15.51 6.00
C VAL A 113 -5.51 15.88 7.14
N ALA A 114 -5.11 15.66 8.39
CA ALA A 114 -5.88 15.98 9.60
C ALA A 114 -7.33 15.44 9.56
N GLY A 115 -7.52 14.26 8.95
CA GLY A 115 -8.84 13.62 8.77
C GLY A 115 -9.75 14.25 7.71
N ASN A 116 -9.37 15.37 7.08
CA ASN A 116 -10.13 16.02 6.01
C ASN A 116 -9.85 15.37 4.63
N HIS A 117 -10.16 14.08 4.49
CA HIS A 117 -9.84 13.31 3.29
C HIS A 117 -10.52 13.87 2.03
N GLN A 118 -11.80 14.25 2.14
CA GLN A 118 -12.56 14.78 1.00
C GLN A 118 -12.05 16.17 0.56
N GLY A 119 -11.59 17.00 1.49
CA GLY A 119 -10.94 18.26 1.15
C GLY A 119 -9.56 18.08 0.51
N ALA A 120 -8.83 17.03 0.90
CA ALA A 120 -7.49 16.74 0.37
C ALA A 120 -7.50 15.99 -0.97
N ILE A 121 -8.60 15.32 -1.33
CA ILE A 121 -8.68 14.44 -2.50
C ILE A 121 -9.89 14.82 -3.34
N PRO A 122 -9.68 15.53 -4.47
CA PRO A 122 -10.76 15.86 -5.39
C PRO A 122 -11.42 14.63 -6.02
N ASP A 123 -12.67 14.80 -6.46
CA ASP A 123 -13.37 13.84 -7.31
C ASP A 123 -12.54 13.48 -8.54
N GLY A 124 -12.55 12.20 -8.92
CA GLY A 124 -11.74 11.66 -10.01
C GLY A 124 -10.26 11.44 -9.67
N GLN A 125 -9.81 11.76 -8.44
CA GLN A 125 -8.43 11.56 -7.99
C GLN A 125 -8.34 10.66 -6.76
N LEU A 126 -9.40 9.91 -6.45
CA LEU A 126 -9.46 9.08 -5.25
C LEU A 126 -8.42 7.96 -5.28
N CYS A 127 -8.25 7.31 -6.43
CA CYS A 127 -7.39 6.14 -6.54
C CYS A 127 -5.89 6.49 -6.61
N SER A 128 -5.53 7.74 -6.89
CA SER A 128 -4.17 8.27 -6.75
C SER A 128 -3.91 8.98 -5.41
N GLY A 129 -4.91 9.06 -4.54
CA GLY A 129 -4.81 9.81 -3.28
C GLY A 129 -4.61 11.31 -3.52
N GLY A 130 -5.35 11.90 -4.47
CA GLY A 130 -5.26 13.33 -4.80
C GLY A 130 -3.95 13.68 -5.50
N LEU A 131 -3.51 12.83 -6.45
CA LEU A 131 -2.24 12.98 -7.18
C LEU A 131 -1.01 13.11 -6.25
N THR A 132 -0.99 12.36 -5.15
CA THR A 132 0.13 12.40 -4.19
C THR A 132 1.46 12.03 -4.87
N PHE A 133 2.57 12.54 -4.31
CA PHE A 133 3.93 12.42 -4.86
C PHE A 133 4.03 12.86 -6.32
N ASP A 134 3.62 14.10 -6.61
CA ASP A 134 3.63 14.70 -7.96
C ASP A 134 2.97 13.80 -9.02
N GLY A 135 1.85 13.17 -8.64
CA GLY A 135 1.08 12.32 -9.55
C GLY A 135 1.70 10.95 -9.83
N ARG A 136 2.62 10.44 -9.00
CA ARG A 136 3.19 9.08 -9.15
C ARG A 136 2.13 8.03 -9.44
N TYR A 137 1.00 8.10 -8.74
CA TYR A 137 -0.11 7.12 -8.84
C TYR A 137 -1.26 7.57 -9.75
N ALA A 138 -1.10 8.62 -10.57
CA ALA A 138 -2.19 9.19 -11.40
C ALA A 138 -2.84 8.16 -12.33
N ALA A 139 -2.09 7.15 -12.79
CA ALA A 139 -2.62 6.10 -13.64
C ALA A 139 -3.66 5.21 -12.93
N MET A 140 -3.71 5.21 -11.60
CA MET A 140 -4.72 4.51 -10.81
C MET A 140 -6.09 5.16 -10.94
N ASP A 141 -6.20 6.42 -11.36
CA ASP A 141 -7.48 7.11 -11.57
C ASP A 141 -8.12 6.82 -12.94
N LYS A 142 -7.40 6.13 -13.84
CA LYS A 142 -7.93 5.82 -15.16
C LYS A 142 -9.16 4.92 -15.06
N VAL A 143 -10.19 5.32 -15.78
CA VAL A 143 -11.44 4.58 -15.95
C VAL A 143 -11.21 3.43 -16.92
N GLY A 144 -11.71 2.24 -16.61
CA GLY A 144 -11.57 1.08 -17.50
C GLY A 144 -11.76 -0.26 -16.80
N ALA A 145 -11.52 -1.33 -17.56
CA ALA A 145 -11.73 -2.72 -17.11
C ALA A 145 -10.56 -3.22 -16.24
N TRP A 146 -10.39 -2.65 -15.05
CA TRP A 146 -9.45 -3.15 -14.05
C TRP A 146 -9.81 -4.58 -13.62
N ASN A 147 -8.80 -5.37 -13.27
CA ASN A 147 -8.99 -6.74 -12.77
C ASN A 147 -9.81 -6.72 -11.47
N ALA A 148 -10.96 -7.38 -11.48
CA ALA A 148 -11.95 -7.38 -10.41
C ALA A 148 -12.25 -8.81 -9.95
N PRO A 149 -11.54 -9.36 -8.95
CA PRO A 149 -11.82 -10.69 -8.42
C PRO A 149 -13.22 -10.77 -7.80
N ASN A 150 -13.84 -11.95 -7.91
CA ASN A 150 -15.17 -12.20 -7.35
C ASN A 150 -15.17 -12.14 -5.83
N ARG A 151 -16.15 -11.46 -5.23
CA ARG A 151 -16.34 -11.39 -3.78
C ARG A 151 -17.83 -11.57 -3.42
N PRO A 152 -18.15 -12.24 -2.30
CA PRO A 152 -19.47 -12.12 -1.69
C PRO A 152 -19.69 -10.69 -1.16
N ASN A 153 -20.94 -10.32 -0.86
CA ASN A 153 -21.27 -9.00 -0.29
C ASN A 153 -20.71 -8.78 1.12
N GLN A 154 -20.39 -9.86 1.83
CA GLN A 154 -19.74 -9.83 3.14
C GLN A 154 -18.46 -10.64 3.09
N PHE A 155 -17.33 -10.02 3.41
CA PHE A 155 -16.02 -10.66 3.44
C PHE A 155 -15.04 -9.86 4.30
N THR A 156 -13.95 -10.50 4.71
CA THR A 156 -12.85 -9.84 5.39
C THR A 156 -11.82 -9.35 4.37
N MET A 157 -11.54 -8.05 4.38
CA MET A 157 -10.45 -7.43 3.65
C MET A 157 -9.15 -7.50 4.46
N ASN A 158 -8.02 -7.70 3.80
CA ASN A 158 -6.70 -7.68 4.40
C ASN A 158 -5.84 -6.53 3.85
N LEU A 159 -5.03 -5.95 4.74
CA LEU A 159 -4.00 -4.98 4.43
C LEU A 159 -2.64 -5.57 4.80
N ASN A 160 -1.65 -5.38 3.93
CA ASN A 160 -0.26 -5.69 4.23
C ASN A 160 0.42 -4.44 4.77
N ASP A 161 0.82 -4.45 6.04
CA ASP A 161 1.59 -3.40 6.70
C ASP A 161 2.98 -3.94 7.05
N THR A 162 3.97 -3.64 6.22
CA THR A 162 5.34 -4.13 6.34
C THR A 162 6.12 -3.50 7.48
N SER A 163 5.64 -2.38 8.04
CA SER A 163 6.30 -1.70 9.16
C SER A 163 5.49 -1.65 10.44
N SER A 164 4.35 -2.36 10.47
CA SER A 164 3.60 -2.57 11.70
C SER A 164 3.17 -1.26 12.36
N HIS A 165 2.80 -0.25 11.59
CA HIS A 165 2.31 1.04 12.08
C HIS A 165 1.00 0.97 12.85
N GLY A 166 0.25 -0.11 12.69
CA GLY A 166 -1.12 -0.18 13.21
C GLY A 166 -2.02 0.84 12.52
N ALA A 167 -3.18 1.11 13.11
CA ALA A 167 -4.12 2.08 12.54
C ALA A 167 -4.88 2.82 13.64
N ASP A 168 -5.11 4.11 13.47
CA ASP A 168 -6.08 4.83 14.29
C ASP A 168 -7.50 4.43 13.87
N TYR A 169 -7.69 4.27 12.56
CA TYR A 169 -8.86 3.66 11.96
C TYR A 169 -8.54 3.23 10.53
N ILE A 170 -9.35 2.30 10.02
CA ILE A 170 -9.45 2.00 8.61
C ILE A 170 -10.92 2.10 8.21
N ARG A 171 -11.19 2.84 7.14
CA ARG A 171 -12.52 3.00 6.56
C ARG A 171 -12.52 2.40 5.16
N VAL A 172 -13.49 1.54 4.88
CA VAL A 172 -13.71 0.95 3.56
C VAL A 172 -15.04 1.44 3.04
N TYR A 173 -14.98 2.06 1.88
CA TYR A 173 -16.14 2.52 1.14
C TYR A 173 -16.36 1.63 -0.08
N SER A 174 -17.60 1.43 -0.48
CA SER A 174 -17.95 0.76 -1.73
C SER A 174 -18.76 1.70 -2.59
N THR A 175 -18.49 1.68 -3.88
CA THR A 175 -19.36 2.30 -4.89
C THR A 175 -20.81 1.82 -4.76
N LYS A 176 -21.77 2.73 -4.93
CA LYS A 176 -23.20 2.43 -4.94
C LYS A 176 -23.58 1.54 -6.11
N GLN A 177 -24.64 0.75 -5.96
CA GLN A 177 -25.20 -0.02 -7.07
C GLN A 177 -25.56 0.91 -8.23
N GLY A 178 -25.22 0.51 -9.47
CA GLY A 178 -25.44 1.30 -10.67
C GLY A 178 -24.24 2.14 -11.12
N PHE A 179 -23.22 2.31 -10.27
CA PHE A 179 -21.93 2.85 -10.71
C PHE A 179 -21.22 1.87 -11.65
N ASN A 180 -20.65 2.37 -12.74
CA ASN A 180 -19.89 1.58 -13.71
C ASN A 180 -18.40 1.97 -13.71
N PRO A 181 -17.51 1.19 -13.05
CA PRO A 181 -16.08 1.47 -13.00
C PRO A 181 -15.37 1.51 -14.35
N LYS A 182 -15.98 0.93 -15.39
CA LYS A 182 -15.41 0.86 -16.74
C LYS A 182 -15.66 2.12 -17.56
N THR A 183 -16.59 2.97 -17.15
CA THR A 183 -16.98 4.17 -17.90
C THR A 183 -17.13 5.43 -17.05
N GLN A 184 -17.10 5.33 -15.73
CA GLN A 184 -17.26 6.46 -14.82
C GLN A 184 -16.01 6.66 -13.95
N ALA A 185 -15.58 7.91 -13.83
CA ALA A 185 -14.55 8.31 -12.87
C ALA A 185 -15.15 8.31 -11.46
N LEU A 186 -14.41 7.77 -10.49
CA LEU A 186 -14.86 7.64 -9.11
C LEU A 186 -14.95 9.00 -8.41
N LYS A 187 -16.05 9.25 -7.71
CA LYS A 187 -16.29 10.47 -6.91
C LYS A 187 -16.68 10.12 -5.49
N TRP A 188 -16.54 11.06 -4.55
CA TRP A 188 -17.00 10.87 -3.18
C TRP A 188 -18.51 10.61 -3.10
N GLY A 189 -19.30 11.26 -3.97
CA GLY A 189 -20.75 11.05 -4.05
C GLY A 189 -21.17 9.64 -4.48
N ASP A 190 -20.27 8.87 -5.10
CA ASP A 190 -20.53 7.50 -5.55
C ASP A 190 -20.32 6.47 -4.43
N LEU A 191 -19.75 6.86 -3.30
CA LEU A 191 -19.29 5.97 -2.24
C LEU A 191 -20.26 5.89 -1.06
N GLU A 192 -20.32 4.72 -0.44
CA GLU A 192 -20.96 4.48 0.86
C GLU A 192 -20.00 3.72 1.77
N LEU A 193 -19.96 4.05 3.07
CA LEU A 193 -19.14 3.35 4.04
C LEU A 193 -19.71 1.95 4.27
N VAL A 194 -18.89 0.92 4.08
CA VAL A 194 -19.27 -0.51 4.19
C VAL A 194 -18.42 -1.28 5.19
N GLY A 195 -17.40 -0.65 5.76
CA GLY A 195 -16.57 -1.23 6.81
C GLY A 195 -15.79 -0.14 7.54
N GLN A 196 -15.66 -0.26 8.84
CA GLN A 196 -14.83 0.62 9.64
C GLN A 196 -14.25 -0.13 10.84
N THR A 197 -12.96 0.05 11.09
CA THR A 197 -12.30 -0.45 12.30
C THR A 197 -12.22 0.63 13.37
N GLY A 198 -12.06 0.20 14.63
CA GLY A 198 -11.47 1.05 15.67
C GLY A 198 -9.95 1.14 15.53
N ARG A 199 -9.28 1.56 16.60
CA ARG A 199 -7.82 1.58 16.70
C ARG A 199 -7.25 0.15 16.68
N ILE A 200 -6.24 -0.06 15.87
CA ILE A 200 -5.53 -1.33 15.70
C ILE A 200 -4.10 -1.14 16.21
N PRO A 201 -3.65 -1.95 17.19
CA PRO A 201 -2.27 -1.90 17.67
C PRO A 201 -1.23 -2.22 16.59
N THR A 202 -0.02 -1.71 16.76
CA THR A 202 1.14 -2.05 15.94
C THR A 202 1.40 -3.57 15.95
N GLY A 203 1.87 -4.12 14.82
CA GLY A 203 2.29 -5.53 14.71
C GLY A 203 1.16 -6.57 14.60
N THR A 204 -0.10 -6.13 14.51
CA THR A 204 -1.26 -7.02 14.36
C THR A 204 -1.69 -7.11 12.90
N ARG A 205 -2.19 -8.28 12.44
CA ARG A 205 -2.89 -8.37 11.15
C ARG A 205 -4.15 -7.51 11.17
N THR A 206 -4.55 -7.04 10.00
CA THR A 206 -5.57 -6.01 9.85
C THR A 206 -6.80 -6.57 9.11
N PRO A 207 -7.54 -7.55 9.69
CA PRO A 207 -8.80 -7.98 9.10
C PRO A 207 -9.81 -6.84 9.22
N ILE A 208 -10.36 -6.42 8.09
CA ILE A 208 -11.37 -5.37 8.02
C ILE A 208 -12.65 -6.01 7.50
N GLU A 209 -13.68 -6.08 8.34
CA GLU A 209 -14.97 -6.60 7.94
C GLU A 209 -15.64 -5.63 6.96
N VAL A 210 -16.00 -6.15 5.78
CA VAL A 210 -16.73 -5.41 4.74
C VAL A 210 -18.12 -6.02 4.63
N ASN A 211 -19.15 -5.17 4.75
CA ASN A 211 -20.54 -5.53 4.51
C ASN A 211 -21.15 -4.54 3.50
N ALA A 212 -21.28 -4.99 2.25
CA ALA A 212 -21.74 -4.20 1.12
C ALA A 212 -23.04 -4.80 0.56
N PRO A 213 -24.17 -4.70 1.30
CA PRO A 213 -25.43 -5.30 0.88
C PRO A 213 -25.97 -4.63 -0.39
N GLY A 214 -26.68 -5.39 -1.20
CA GLY A 214 -27.31 -4.92 -2.43
C GLY A 214 -26.37 -4.65 -3.60
N ARG A 215 -25.06 -4.90 -3.46
CA ARG A 215 -24.09 -4.80 -4.56
C ARG A 215 -24.06 -6.04 -5.43
N SER A 216 -23.92 -5.84 -6.73
CA SER A 216 -23.70 -6.91 -7.70
C SER A 216 -22.92 -6.38 -8.90
N GLY A 217 -22.08 -7.22 -9.50
CA GLY A 217 -21.23 -6.82 -10.62
C GLY A 217 -19.97 -6.06 -10.18
N HIS A 218 -19.36 -5.36 -11.13
CA HIS A 218 -18.07 -4.67 -10.93
C HIS A 218 -18.25 -3.41 -10.07
N HIS A 219 -17.61 -3.39 -8.92
CA HIS A 219 -17.53 -2.27 -7.99
C HIS A 219 -16.07 -1.89 -7.68
N ILE A 220 -15.88 -0.66 -7.24
CA ILE A 220 -14.64 -0.22 -6.58
C ILE A 220 -14.89 -0.18 -5.07
N LEU A 221 -13.94 -0.72 -4.32
CA LEU A 221 -13.74 -0.48 -2.90
C LEU A 221 -12.66 0.58 -2.73
N PHE A 222 -12.96 1.63 -1.97
CA PHE A 222 -12.01 2.69 -1.64
C PHE A 222 -11.68 2.61 -0.15
N THR A 223 -10.42 2.34 0.17
CA THR A 223 -9.95 2.18 1.55
C THR A 223 -9.10 3.37 1.95
N VAL A 224 -9.43 3.94 3.11
CA VAL A 224 -8.62 4.93 3.82
C VAL A 224 -8.04 4.27 5.06
N TRP A 225 -6.71 4.17 5.14
CA TRP A 225 -6.01 3.69 6.32
C TRP A 225 -5.27 4.85 6.97
N GLN A 226 -5.70 5.26 8.16
CA GLN A 226 -4.98 6.22 8.99
C GLN A 226 -3.98 5.45 9.86
N ALA A 227 -2.69 5.56 9.57
CA ALA A 227 -1.64 4.93 10.37
C ALA A 227 -1.47 5.64 11.71
N SER A 228 -1.05 4.93 12.76
CA SER A 228 -0.96 5.49 14.12
C SER A 228 0.35 6.19 14.46
N HIS A 229 1.39 6.07 13.64
CA HIS A 229 2.72 6.60 13.95
C HIS A 229 2.85 8.11 13.68
N LEU A 230 2.08 8.65 12.72
CA LEU A 230 2.08 10.04 12.28
C LEU A 230 0.70 10.36 11.68
N ASP A 231 0.42 11.64 11.38
CA ASP A 231 -0.69 11.99 10.48
C ASP A 231 -0.36 11.59 9.04
N GLN A 232 -0.44 10.29 8.79
CA GLN A 232 -0.17 9.65 7.50
C GLN A 232 -1.36 8.76 7.14
N SER A 233 -1.98 9.07 6.01
CA SER A 233 -3.20 8.43 5.52
C SER A 233 -2.95 7.79 4.16
N TYR A 234 -3.22 6.49 4.07
CA TYR A 234 -3.07 5.68 2.87
C TYR A 234 -4.40 5.58 2.13
N TYR A 235 -4.35 5.57 0.80
CA TYR A 235 -5.52 5.53 -0.07
C TYR A 235 -5.39 4.39 -1.07
N ALA A 236 -6.39 3.52 -1.14
CA ALA A 236 -6.32 2.35 -2.01
C ALA A 236 -7.67 2.09 -2.67
N CYS A 237 -7.68 2.03 -4.01
CA CYS A 237 -8.80 1.47 -4.76
C CYS A 237 -8.55 -0.01 -5.05
N SER A 238 -9.49 -0.88 -4.68
CA SER A 238 -9.52 -2.29 -5.07
C SER A 238 -10.77 -2.54 -5.91
N ASP A 239 -10.60 -3.06 -7.11
CA ASP A 239 -11.72 -3.48 -7.96
C ASP A 239 -12.20 -4.86 -7.51
N VAL A 240 -13.51 -5.05 -7.43
CA VAL A 240 -14.14 -6.33 -7.06
C VAL A 240 -15.35 -6.58 -7.93
N ASN A 241 -15.70 -7.85 -8.10
CA ASN A 241 -16.95 -8.25 -8.73
C ASN A 241 -17.85 -8.91 -7.68
N PHE A 242 -18.90 -8.22 -7.25
CA PHE A 242 -19.82 -8.78 -6.26
C PHE A 242 -20.75 -9.81 -6.90
N ASN A 243 -20.84 -10.99 -6.29
CA ASN A 243 -21.64 -12.10 -6.83
C ASN A 243 -23.17 -11.92 -6.63
N GLY A 244 -23.64 -10.80 -6.05
CA GLY A 244 -25.06 -10.47 -5.93
C GLY A 244 -25.82 -11.24 -4.85
N GLY A 245 -25.17 -11.57 -3.73
CA GLY A 245 -25.83 -12.20 -2.60
C GLY A 245 -26.93 -11.31 -2.01
N THR A 246 -28.17 -11.77 -2.05
CA THR A 246 -29.30 -11.12 -1.39
C THR A 246 -29.11 -11.18 0.12
N THR A 247 -28.67 -10.10 0.74
CA THR A 247 -28.84 -9.93 2.18
C THR A 247 -30.23 -9.34 2.39
N THR A 248 -31.19 -10.16 2.83
CA THR A 248 -32.54 -9.71 3.17
C THR A 248 -32.45 -8.58 4.19
N THR A 249 -32.89 -7.39 3.81
CA THR A 249 -33.02 -6.24 4.70
C THR A 249 -34.13 -6.51 5.72
N THR A 250 -33.77 -6.68 6.99
CA THR A 250 -34.70 -6.47 8.11
C THR A 250 -34.24 -5.26 8.90
N THR A 251 -35.04 -4.19 8.81
CA THR A 251 -35.01 -2.96 9.62
C THR A 251 -34.95 -3.28 11.12
N PRO A 252 -34.18 -2.54 11.96
CA PRO A 252 -33.90 -2.95 13.33
C PRO A 252 -35.11 -2.71 14.22
N THR A 253 -35.72 -3.78 14.71
CA THR A 253 -36.60 -3.71 15.89
C THR A 253 -35.81 -4.27 17.07
N SER A 254 -35.67 -3.46 18.10
CA SER A 254 -35.03 -3.82 19.36
C SER A 254 -35.80 -4.97 20.01
N THR A 255 -35.32 -6.19 19.84
CA THR A 255 -35.78 -7.36 20.58
C THR A 255 -34.57 -8.14 21.06
N THR A 256 -34.41 -8.16 22.39
CA THR A 256 -33.54 -9.03 23.15
C THR A 256 -33.63 -10.45 22.61
N SER A 257 -32.60 -10.90 21.91
CA SER A 257 -32.50 -12.23 21.34
C SER A 257 -31.41 -13.01 22.08
N THR A 258 -31.84 -14.06 22.76
CA THR A 258 -30.99 -15.10 23.33
C THR A 258 -30.21 -15.75 22.20
N SER A 259 -28.89 -15.53 22.18
CA SER A 259 -27.95 -16.15 21.23
C SER A 259 -28.00 -17.66 21.34
N THR A 260 -28.56 -18.34 20.34
CA THR A 260 -28.24 -19.75 20.08
C THR A 260 -27.00 -19.76 19.19
N THR A 261 -25.85 -20.00 19.81
CA THR A 261 -24.54 -20.06 19.18
C THR A 261 -24.46 -21.27 18.25
N THR A 262 -24.43 -21.06 16.93
CA THR A 262 -23.96 -22.09 15.98
C THR A 262 -22.49 -21.81 15.69
N THR A 263 -21.62 -22.44 16.46
CA THR A 263 -20.18 -22.43 16.29
C THR A 263 -19.81 -23.26 15.05
N THR A 264 -19.35 -22.63 13.96
CA THR A 264 -18.52 -23.33 12.97
C THR A 264 -17.07 -22.90 13.17
N THR A 265 -16.46 -23.46 14.20
CA THR A 265 -15.02 -23.57 14.35
C THR A 265 -14.52 -24.68 13.42
N THR A 266 -13.64 -24.32 12.48
CA THR A 266 -12.60 -25.26 12.02
C THR A 266 -11.25 -24.63 12.34
N SER A 267 -10.83 -24.79 13.59
CA SER A 267 -9.46 -24.62 14.01
C SER A 267 -8.81 -26.00 14.04
N THR A 268 -7.75 -26.21 13.27
CA THR A 268 -6.84 -27.34 13.44
C THR A 268 -5.42 -26.88 13.20
N THR A 269 -4.75 -26.46 14.27
CA THR A 269 -3.30 -26.41 14.36
C THR A 269 -2.76 -27.83 14.59
N THR A 270 -2.06 -28.41 13.63
CA THR A 270 -1.17 -29.55 13.88
C THR A 270 0.22 -29.04 14.23
N THR A 271 0.65 -29.32 15.46
CA THR A 271 2.01 -29.13 15.94
C THR A 271 2.84 -30.37 15.64
N THR A 272 4.04 -30.19 15.09
CA THR A 272 5.08 -31.22 15.03
C THR A 272 6.25 -30.88 15.94
N ASN A 273 6.92 -31.94 16.42
CA ASN A 273 7.94 -31.91 17.45
C ASN A 273 9.10 -30.95 17.12
N PRO A 274 9.53 -30.10 18.08
CA PRO A 274 10.61 -29.16 17.88
C PRO A 274 11.94 -29.91 17.85
N VAL A 275 12.49 -30.14 16.67
CA VAL A 275 13.90 -30.49 16.53
C VAL A 275 14.62 -29.17 16.22
N ALA A 276 15.41 -28.67 17.16
CA ALA A 276 16.20 -27.42 17.07
C ALA A 276 15.46 -26.07 17.21
N GLY A 277 14.44 -25.97 18.07
CA GLY A 277 13.88 -24.67 18.46
C GLY A 277 13.06 -23.95 17.37
N CYS A 278 12.82 -24.60 16.23
CA CYS A 278 11.85 -24.14 15.22
C CYS A 278 10.58 -24.99 15.26
N SER A 279 9.43 -24.35 15.11
CA SER A 279 8.14 -25.01 14.87
C SER A 279 7.43 -24.39 13.68
N ALA A 280 6.63 -25.18 12.97
CA ALA A 280 5.82 -24.70 11.86
C ALA A 280 4.37 -25.17 12.00
N THR A 281 3.44 -24.31 11.63
CA THR A 281 1.99 -24.60 11.62
C THR A 281 1.40 -24.19 10.29
N TYR A 282 0.46 -24.98 9.80
CA TYR A 282 -0.21 -24.76 8.51
C TYR A 282 -1.68 -24.44 8.72
N ARG A 283 -2.23 -23.57 7.88
CA ARG A 283 -3.68 -23.46 7.70
C ARG A 283 -4.04 -23.13 6.27
N VAL A 284 -5.25 -23.53 5.88
CA VAL A 284 -5.91 -23.04 4.68
C VAL A 284 -6.48 -21.66 4.99
N THR A 285 -6.16 -20.67 4.16
CA THR A 285 -6.64 -19.28 4.31
C THR A 285 -7.78 -18.96 3.35
N SER A 286 -7.85 -19.67 2.23
CA SER A 286 -8.94 -19.58 1.26
C SER A 286 -8.97 -20.87 0.44
N GLN A 287 -10.15 -21.26 -0.04
CA GLN A 287 -10.33 -22.43 -0.89
C GLN A 287 -11.40 -22.16 -1.95
N TRP A 288 -11.18 -22.65 -3.16
CA TRP A 288 -12.11 -22.55 -4.28
C TRP A 288 -12.17 -23.88 -5.04
N SER A 289 -13.07 -23.96 -6.03
CA SER A 289 -13.17 -25.16 -6.85
C SER A 289 -11.85 -25.39 -7.61
N GLY A 290 -11.17 -26.49 -7.30
CA GLY A 290 -9.91 -26.88 -7.94
C GLY A 290 -8.65 -26.21 -7.38
N GLY A 291 -8.71 -25.41 -6.31
CA GLY A 291 -7.52 -24.84 -5.70
C GLY A 291 -7.72 -24.22 -4.32
N PHE A 292 -6.62 -23.87 -3.68
CA PHE A 292 -6.60 -23.29 -2.34
C PHE A 292 -5.38 -22.41 -2.10
N GLN A 293 -5.49 -21.57 -1.07
CA GLN A 293 -4.41 -20.76 -0.55
C GLN A 293 -3.98 -21.28 0.82
N GLY A 294 -2.74 -21.73 0.91
CA GLY A 294 -2.10 -22.17 2.15
C GLY A 294 -1.26 -21.08 2.79
N GLU A 295 -1.26 -21.04 4.11
CA GLU A 295 -0.29 -20.25 4.89
C GLU A 295 0.44 -21.16 5.89
N VAL A 296 1.75 -20.96 5.98
CA VAL A 296 2.59 -21.61 6.99
C VAL A 296 3.20 -20.54 7.89
N ARG A 297 3.01 -20.69 9.20
CA ARG A 297 3.66 -19.87 10.23
C ARG A 297 4.84 -20.63 10.79
N VAL A 298 6.00 -19.98 10.82
CA VAL A 298 7.26 -20.49 11.38
C VAL A 298 7.56 -19.72 12.65
N ALA A 299 7.73 -20.41 13.77
CA ALA A 299 7.97 -19.78 15.07
C ALA A 299 9.27 -20.28 15.70
N ALA A 300 10.00 -19.34 16.29
CA ALA A 300 11.15 -19.63 17.12
C ALA A 300 10.67 -19.92 18.56
N GLY A 301 11.23 -20.97 19.16
CA GLY A 301 11.00 -21.35 20.55
C GLY A 301 11.82 -20.47 21.49
N THR A 302 12.65 -21.08 22.32
CA THR A 302 13.48 -20.41 23.33
C THR A 302 14.81 -19.86 22.80
N THR A 303 15.15 -20.13 21.53
CA THR A 303 16.36 -19.63 20.86
C THR A 303 15.97 -18.91 19.56
N PRO A 304 16.61 -17.77 19.24
CA PRO A 304 16.38 -17.12 17.95
C PRO A 304 16.87 -18.02 16.81
N ILE A 305 16.23 -17.94 15.65
CA ILE A 305 16.61 -18.65 14.42
C ILE A 305 17.05 -17.62 13.37
N ASN A 306 18.08 -17.91 12.58
CA ASN A 306 18.62 -16.98 11.57
C ASN A 306 18.26 -17.38 10.14
N GLY A 307 17.88 -18.65 9.95
CA GLY A 307 17.13 -19.13 8.81
C GLY A 307 16.21 -20.26 9.23
N TRP A 308 15.27 -20.58 8.35
CA TRP A 308 14.36 -21.69 8.56
C TRP A 308 14.11 -22.43 7.25
N THR A 309 13.93 -23.74 7.38
CA THR A 309 13.48 -24.62 6.31
C THR A 309 12.30 -25.42 6.81
N VAL A 310 11.18 -25.34 6.09
CA VAL A 310 9.97 -26.12 6.37
C VAL A 310 9.72 -27.11 5.26
N SER A 311 9.45 -28.37 5.60
CA SER A 311 9.09 -29.39 4.61
C SER A 311 7.79 -30.08 4.96
N TRP A 312 7.01 -30.45 3.95
CA TRP A 312 5.80 -31.27 4.08
C TRP A 312 5.54 -32.05 2.79
N THR A 313 4.60 -32.97 2.83
CA THR A 313 4.20 -33.78 1.67
C THR A 313 2.73 -33.57 1.36
N PHE A 314 2.41 -33.32 0.10
CA PHE A 314 1.04 -33.29 -0.41
C PHE A 314 0.50 -34.71 -0.57
N ALA A 315 -0.75 -34.93 -0.15
CA ALA A 315 -1.32 -36.26 0.00
C ALA A 315 -2.16 -36.71 -1.21
N ASN A 316 -2.70 -35.77 -1.99
CA ASN A 316 -3.76 -35.99 -2.96
C ASN A 316 -3.45 -35.37 -4.34
N GLY A 317 -2.17 -35.22 -4.68
CA GLY A 317 -1.74 -34.69 -5.97
C GLY A 317 -1.85 -33.17 -6.12
N GLU A 318 -1.94 -32.45 -5.00
CA GLU A 318 -1.90 -30.99 -4.98
C GLU A 318 -0.60 -30.46 -5.62
N ARG A 319 -0.66 -29.27 -6.23
CA ARG A 319 0.51 -28.64 -6.89
C ARG A 319 0.59 -27.17 -6.56
N ILE A 320 1.75 -26.70 -6.12
CA ILE A 320 1.98 -25.27 -5.90
C ILE A 320 2.04 -24.56 -7.26
N ASN A 321 1.23 -23.51 -7.43
CA ASN A 321 1.22 -22.64 -8.60
C ASN A 321 2.06 -21.39 -8.37
N SER A 322 2.00 -20.82 -7.18
CA SER A 322 2.77 -19.64 -6.79
C SER A 322 3.01 -19.62 -5.28
N SER A 323 4.05 -18.92 -4.86
CA SER A 323 4.38 -18.74 -3.45
C SER A 323 5.02 -17.37 -3.20
N TRP A 324 4.92 -16.90 -1.96
CA TRP A 324 5.54 -15.66 -1.51
C TRP A 324 6.18 -15.84 -0.14
N SER A 325 7.13 -14.96 0.17
CA SER A 325 7.86 -14.97 1.46
C SER A 325 8.59 -16.29 1.75
N SER A 326 8.87 -17.09 0.72
CA SER A 326 9.68 -18.30 0.78
C SER A 326 10.25 -18.62 -0.60
N THR A 327 11.42 -19.27 -0.63
CA THR A 327 11.90 -19.99 -1.82
C THR A 327 11.44 -21.44 -1.72
N LEU A 328 10.55 -21.84 -2.60
CA LEU A 328 9.89 -23.15 -2.57
C LEU A 328 10.42 -24.06 -3.67
N THR A 329 10.79 -25.29 -3.31
CA THR A 329 11.11 -26.36 -4.25
C THR A 329 10.16 -27.54 -4.06
N THR A 330 9.86 -28.23 -5.17
CA THR A 330 8.99 -29.41 -5.20
C THR A 330 9.77 -30.57 -5.80
N SER A 331 9.78 -31.72 -5.11
CA SER A 331 10.36 -32.97 -5.60
C SER A 331 9.37 -34.10 -5.35
N GLY A 332 8.72 -34.57 -6.42
CA GLY A 332 7.55 -35.45 -6.29
C GLY A 332 6.41 -34.73 -5.55
N SER A 333 5.88 -35.36 -4.51
CA SER A 333 4.88 -34.77 -3.61
C SER A 333 5.48 -33.99 -2.43
N THR A 334 6.81 -33.99 -2.28
CA THR A 334 7.49 -33.32 -1.18
C THR A 334 7.77 -31.87 -1.54
N ILE A 335 7.35 -30.99 -0.64
CA ILE A 335 7.54 -29.55 -0.71
C ILE A 335 8.60 -29.14 0.32
N THR A 336 9.54 -28.29 -0.09
CA THR A 336 10.54 -27.68 0.80
C THR A 336 10.55 -26.17 0.62
N ALA A 337 10.16 -25.44 1.66
CA ALA A 337 10.20 -23.98 1.73
C ALA A 337 11.40 -23.52 2.55
N ARG A 338 12.21 -22.63 1.99
CA ARG A 338 13.24 -21.87 2.71
C ARG A 338 12.81 -20.43 2.88
N ASN A 339 13.29 -19.77 3.93
CA ASN A 339 13.06 -18.35 4.11
C ASN A 339 13.49 -17.52 2.90
N ALA A 340 12.75 -16.44 2.63
CA ALA A 340 13.24 -15.38 1.77
C ALA A 340 14.38 -14.63 2.47
N ALA A 341 15.14 -13.83 1.71
CA ALA A 341 16.30 -13.11 2.24
C ALA A 341 15.98 -12.20 3.46
N TYR A 342 14.74 -11.71 3.55
CA TYR A 342 14.32 -10.73 4.56
C TYR A 342 13.60 -11.33 5.78
N ASN A 343 13.20 -12.61 5.76
CA ASN A 343 12.37 -13.20 6.83
C ASN A 343 12.96 -14.46 7.47
N GLY A 344 14.27 -14.68 7.31
CA GLY A 344 14.98 -15.80 7.94
C GLY A 344 15.21 -15.62 9.43
N SER A 345 15.47 -14.37 9.87
CA SER A 345 15.69 -14.07 11.29
C SER A 345 14.36 -13.98 12.03
N VAL A 346 14.17 -14.85 13.03
CA VAL A 346 12.99 -14.85 13.91
C VAL A 346 13.46 -14.90 15.35
N GLY A 347 13.15 -13.84 16.11
CA GLY A 347 13.49 -13.73 17.53
C GLY A 347 12.70 -14.71 18.41
N VAL A 348 13.18 -14.92 19.64
CA VAL A 348 12.51 -15.76 20.66
C VAL A 348 11.05 -15.37 20.80
N GLY A 349 10.14 -16.35 20.77
CA GLY A 349 8.69 -16.13 20.87
C GLY A 349 8.04 -15.42 19.66
N SER A 350 8.82 -15.05 18.65
CA SER A 350 8.33 -14.40 17.43
C SER A 350 8.05 -15.42 16.33
N SER A 351 7.49 -14.96 15.22
CA SER A 351 7.22 -15.80 14.05
C SER A 351 7.37 -15.07 12.73
N ALA A 352 7.79 -15.81 11.71
CA ALA A 352 7.60 -15.47 10.31
C ALA A 352 6.41 -16.24 9.72
N SER A 353 5.95 -15.82 8.55
CA SER A 353 4.97 -16.59 7.78
C SER A 353 5.28 -16.50 6.30
N PHE A 354 4.89 -17.54 5.58
CA PHE A 354 4.91 -17.58 4.13
C PHE A 354 3.62 -18.23 3.62
N GLY A 355 3.31 -18.01 2.35
CA GLY A 355 2.09 -18.55 1.76
C GLY A 355 2.28 -19.01 0.34
N PHE A 356 1.30 -19.75 -0.13
CA PHE A 356 1.27 -20.31 -1.47
C PHE A 356 -0.15 -20.49 -1.97
N VAL A 357 -0.31 -20.44 -3.29
CA VAL A 357 -1.50 -20.91 -4.00
C VAL A 357 -1.19 -22.27 -4.59
N ALA A 358 -2.09 -23.23 -4.40
CA ALA A 358 -1.98 -24.56 -4.96
C ALA A 358 -3.28 -25.01 -5.63
N SER A 359 -3.16 -25.81 -6.69
CA SER A 359 -4.26 -26.50 -7.35
C SER A 359 -4.50 -27.84 -6.67
N GLY A 360 -5.75 -28.29 -6.65
CA GLY A 360 -6.20 -29.51 -5.96
C GLY A 360 -7.07 -29.22 -4.75
N THR A 361 -7.41 -30.26 -3.99
CA THR A 361 -8.17 -30.14 -2.74
C THR A 361 -7.20 -30.13 -1.58
N SER A 362 -7.17 -29.07 -0.77
CA SER A 362 -6.31 -29.03 0.41
C SER A 362 -6.70 -30.09 1.42
N ALA A 363 -5.71 -30.72 2.05
CA ALA A 363 -5.92 -31.40 3.31
C ALA A 363 -6.08 -30.36 4.44
N ASN A 364 -6.93 -30.66 5.43
CA ASN A 364 -7.11 -29.82 6.62
C ASN A 364 -5.85 -29.75 7.50
N ALA A 365 -4.91 -30.69 7.31
CA ALA A 365 -3.62 -30.72 7.98
C ALA A 365 -2.58 -31.43 7.12
N TYR A 366 -1.36 -30.90 7.15
CA TYR A 366 -0.16 -31.62 6.72
C TYR A 366 0.75 -31.81 7.94
N THR A 367 1.59 -32.84 7.90
CA THR A 367 2.68 -33.01 8.87
C THR A 367 3.87 -32.19 8.38
N LEU A 368 4.15 -31.09 9.07
CA LEU A 368 5.27 -30.19 8.73
C LEU A 368 6.52 -30.60 9.50
N THR A 369 7.71 -30.45 8.94
CA THR A 369 8.96 -30.41 9.69
C THR A 369 9.52 -29.00 9.62
N CYS A 370 10.16 -28.53 10.69
CA CYS A 370 10.95 -27.29 10.65
C CYS A 370 12.37 -27.54 11.13
N ALA A 371 13.34 -26.99 10.41
CA ALA A 371 14.74 -26.91 10.80
C ALA A 371 15.19 -25.45 10.85
N ALA A 372 15.82 -25.06 11.96
CA ALA A 372 16.53 -23.79 12.08
C ALA A 372 17.95 -23.91 11.49
N SER A 373 18.49 -22.80 10.98
CA SER A 373 19.88 -22.68 10.52
C SER A 373 20.56 -21.44 11.08
#